data_AF-B8GBW1-F1
#
_entry.id   AF-B8GBW1-F1
#
_cell.length_a   1.000
_cell.length_b   1.000
_cell.length_c   1.000
_cell.angle_alpha   90.00
_cell.angle_beta   90.00
_cell.angle_gamma   90.00
#
_symmetry.space_group_name_H-M   'P 1'
#
loop_
_entity.id
_entity.type
_entity.pdbx_description
1 polymer ?
#
loop_
_entity_poly.entity_id
_entity_poly.type
_entity_poly.pdbx_seq_one_letter_code
_entity_poly.pdbx_strand_id
1 'polypeptide(L)' 'MPMLEVFYSGDHPPTREQKRAFATAASTIFQRVIGTPPGRLQLMIRVLEREDTLAILDDGEKEEKE' A
#
# COMPACT_ATOMS: atom_id res chain seq x y z
N MET A 1 18.57 2.71 -9.15
CA MET A 1 17.26 2.16 -9.54
C MET A 1 16.27 2.60 -8.47
N PRO A 2 15.14 3.23 -8.83
CA PRO A 2 14.17 3.67 -7.82
C PRO A 2 13.40 2.49 -7.24
N MET A 3 13.05 2.61 -5.97
CA MET A 3 12.21 1.67 -5.24
C MET A 3 11.02 2.43 -4.65
N LEU A 4 9.84 1.82 -4.75
CA LEU A 4 8.61 2.31 -4.14
C LEU A 4 8.05 1.21 -3.24
N GLU A 5 7.92 1.51 -1.95
CA GLU A 5 7.26 0.64 -0.98
C GLU A 5 5.93 1.27 -0.58
N VAL A 6 4.87 0.47 -0.63
CA VAL A 6 3.53 0.86 -0.26
C VAL A 6 3.09 -0.03 0.89
N PHE A 7 2.81 0.59 2.03
CA PHE A 7 2.20 -0.05 3.18
C PHE A 7 0.75 0.42 3.25
N TYR A 8 -0.18 -0.52 3.22
CA TYR A 8 -1.61 -0.26 3.31
C TYR A 8 -2.19 -1.05 4.49
N SER A 9 -3.03 -0.39 5.29
CA SER A 9 -3.87 -1.06 6.28
C SER A 9 -5.25 -0.44 6.22
N GLY A 10 -6.29 -1.27 6.32
CA GLY A 10 -7.68 -0.85 6.23
C GLY A 10 -8.60 -2.05 6.00
N ASP A 11 -9.89 -1.86 6.29
CA ASP A 11 -10.87 -2.96 6.38
C ASP A 11 -11.13 -3.66 5.05
N HIS A 12 -10.91 -2.96 3.93
CA HIS A 12 -11.10 -3.49 2.58
C HIS A 12 -9.77 -3.45 1.83
N PRO A 13 -8.99 -4.54 1.85
CA PRO A 13 -7.72 -4.58 1.14
C PRO A 13 -7.92 -4.52 -0.39
N PRO A 14 -7.00 -3.89 -1.13
CA PRO A 14 -7.14 -3.76 -2.58
C PRO A 14 -7.04 -5.12 -3.26
N THR A 15 -7.88 -5.32 -4.28
CA THR A 15 -7.87 -6.53 -5.10
C THR A 15 -6.59 -6.64 -5.93
N ARG A 16 -6.31 -7.83 -6.47
CA ARG A 16 -5.18 -8.05 -7.37
C ARG A 16 -5.22 -7.13 -8.60
N GLU A 17 -6.41 -6.87 -9.14
CA GLU A 17 -6.58 -5.99 -10.29
C GLU A 17 -6.26 -4.53 -9.94
N GLN A 18 -6.71 -4.06 -8.77
CA GLN A 18 -6.39 -2.72 -8.28
C GLN A 18 -4.88 -2.56 -8.04
N LYS A 19 -4.23 -3.55 -7.41
CA LYS A 19 -2.77 -3.57 -7.23
C LYS A 19 -2.03 -3.52 -8.57
N ARG A 20 -2.52 -4.24 -9.59
CA ARG A 20 -1.95 -4.22 -10.95
C ARG A 20 -2.11 -2.86 -11.62
N ALA A 21 -3.32 -2.27 -11.57
CA ALA A 21 -3.59 -0.95 -12.12
C ALA A 21 -2.69 0.12 -11.46
N PHE A 22 -2.52 0.05 -10.15
CA PHE A 22 -1.60 0.91 -9.40
C PHE A 22 -0.14 0.74 -9.87
N ALA A 23 0.35 -0.50 -10.02
CA ALA A 23 1.71 -0.77 -10.48
C ALA A 23 1.98 -0.17 -11.88
N THR A 24 1.01 -0.28 -12.79
CA THR A 24 1.09 0.35 -14.12
C THR A 24 1.16 1.87 -14.00
N ALA A 25 0.27 2.49 -13.23
CA ALA A 25 0.25 3.94 -13.04
C ALA A 25 1.55 4.46 -12.41
N ALA A 26 2.06 3.79 -11.37
CA ALA A 26 3.32 4.14 -10.72
C ALA A 26 4.49 4.07 -11.71
N SER A 27 4.62 2.99 -12.47
CA SER A 27 5.65 2.85 -13.51
C SER A 27 5.60 4.01 -14.52
N THR A 28 4.41 4.40 -14.97
CA THR A 28 4.23 5.55 -15.88
C THR A 28 4.64 6.88 -15.26
N ILE A 29 4.34 7.11 -13.97
CA ILE A 29 4.78 8.32 -13.25
C ILE A 29 6.32 8.37 -13.18
N PHE A 30 6.95 7.27 -12.77
CA PHE A 30 8.41 7.18 -12.65
C PHE A 30 9.11 7.35 -14.00
N GLN A 31 8.52 6.82 -15.08
CA GLN A 31 9.01 7.05 -16.44
C GLN A 31 8.90 8.51 -16.83
N ARG A 32 7.75 9.16 -16.58
CA ARG A 32 7.47 10.52 -17.03
C ARG A 32 8.26 11.58 -16.26
N VAL A 33 8.41 11.43 -14.95
CA VAL A 33 8.96 12.50 -14.10
C VAL A 33 10.49 12.42 -14.03
N ILE A 34 11.04 11.21 -13.90
CA ILE A 34 12.47 11.00 -13.69
C ILE A 34 13.12 10.08 -14.74
N GLY A 35 12.41 9.75 -15.81
CA GLY A 35 12.97 8.97 -16.92
C GLY A 35 13.21 7.50 -16.61
N THR A 36 12.56 6.92 -15.60
CA THR A 36 12.77 5.50 -15.24
C THR A 36 12.28 4.58 -16.36
N PRO A 37 13.14 3.72 -16.94
CA PRO A 37 12.70 2.79 -17.97
C PRO A 37 11.66 1.78 -17.45
N PRO A 38 10.71 1.33 -18.29
CA PRO A 38 9.76 0.29 -17.93
C PRO A 38 10.46 -0.97 -17.40
N GLY A 39 9.92 -1.56 -16.33
CA GLY A 39 10.47 -2.77 -15.69
C GLY A 39 11.67 -2.52 -14.76
N ARG A 40 12.13 -1.27 -14.58
CA ARG A 40 13.23 -0.93 -13.66
C ARG A 40 12.77 -0.43 -12.30
N LEU A 41 11.50 -0.05 -12.17
CA LEU A 41 10.89 0.31 -10.90
C LEU A 41 10.71 -0.95 -10.05
N GLN A 42 11.37 -0.97 -8.88
CA GLN A 42 11.11 -1.99 -7.87
C GLN A 42 9.91 -1.55 -7.03
N LEU A 43 8.83 -2.32 -7.05
CA LEU A 43 7.60 -2.00 -6.34
C LEU A 43 7.23 -3.13 -5.39
N MET A 44 7.09 -2.80 -4.10
CA MET A 44 6.55 -3.72 -3.09
C MET A 44 5.28 -3.12 -2.48
N ILE A 45 4.20 -3.90 -2.48
CA ILE A 45 2.94 -3.52 -1.85
C ILE A 45 2.70 -4.50 -0.71
N ARG A 46 2.72 -4.02 0.54
CA ARG A 46 2.37 -4.78 1.73
C ARG A 46 1.02 -4.31 2.25
N VAL A 47 0.13 -5.28 2.44
CA VAL A 47 -1.09 -5.09 3.21
C VAL A 47 -0.76 -5.55 4.62
N LEU A 48 -0.92 -4.66 5.59
CA LEU A 48 -0.67 -4.92 7.00
C LEU A 48 -2.00 -5.20 7.69
N GLU A 49 -1.99 -6.20 8.56
CA GLU A 49 -3.11 -6.45 9.47
C GLU A 49 -3.30 -5.24 10.40
N ARG A 50 -4.53 -5.02 10.89
CA ARG A 50 -4.81 -3.88 11.78
C ARG A 50 -3.96 -3.94 13.04
N GLU A 51 -3.71 -5.15 13.55
CA GLU A 51 -2.89 -5.41 14.73
C GLU A 51 -1.43 -4.96 14.61
N ASP A 52 -0.91 -4.89 13.38
CA ASP A 52 0.44 -4.43 13.09
C ASP A 52 0.53 -2.89 12.95
N THR A 53 -0.56 -2.17 13.23
CA THR A 53 -0.65 -0.72 13.06
C THR A 53 -1.16 -0.03 14.32
N LEU A 54 -1.18 1.31 14.33
CA LEU A 54 -1.74 2.08 15.45
C LEU A 54 -3.24 1.85 15.68
N ALA A 55 -3.94 1.18 14.75
CA ALA A 55 -5.34 0.82 14.89
C ALA A 55 -5.63 -0.03 16.15
N ILE A 56 -4.62 -0.71 16.72
CA ILE A 56 -4.74 -1.42 18.00
C ILE A 56 -5.17 -0.54 19.16
N LEU A 57 -4.92 0.77 19.09
CA LEU A 57 -5.27 1.71 20.15
C LEU A 57 -6.78 1.99 20.14
N ASP A 58 -7.45 1.81 19.00
CA ASP A 58 -8.88 2.05 18.83
C ASP A 58 -9.74 0.84 19.30
N ASP A 59 -9.13 -0.34 19.44
CA ASP A 59 -9.84 -1.56 19.88
C ASP A 59 -10.15 -1.57 21.39
N GLY A 60 -9.47 -0.72 22.18
CA GLY A 60 -9.65 -0.61 23.63
C GLY A 60 -10.84 0.24 24.10
N GLU A 61 -11.48 1.03 23.22
CA GLU A 61 -12.61 1.91 23.61
C GLU A 61 -13.99 1.21 23.58
N LYS A 62 -14.06 -0.05 23.11
CA LYS A 62 -15.35 -0.76 22.92
C LYS A 62 -15.77 -1.69 24.06
N GLU A 63 -14.93 -1.92 25.08
CA GLU A 63 -15.23 -2.92 26.13
C GLU A 63 -15.69 -2.34 27.50
N GLU A 64 -15.87 -1.01 27.67
CA GLU A 64 -16.29 -0.44 28.97
C GLU A 64 -17.79 -0.07 29.10
N LYS A 65 -18.69 -0.65 28.28
CA LYS A 65 -20.14 -0.50 28.51
C LYS A 65 -20.93 -1.77 28.22
N GLU A 66 -20.97 -2.71 29.16
CA GLU A 66 -22.20 -3.44 29.52
C GLU A 66 -22.13 -4.06 30.92
#